data_AF-A0A920AC31-F1
#
_entry.id   AF-A0A920AC31-F1
#
_cell.length_a   1.000
_cell.length_b   1.000
_cell.length_c   1.000
_cell.angle_alpha   90.00
_cell.angle_beta   90.00
_cell.angle_gamma   90.00
#
_symmetry.space_group_name_H-M   'P 1'
#
loop_
_entity.id
_entity.type
_entity.pdbx_description
1 polymer ?
#
loop_
_entity_poly.entity_id
_entity_poly.type
_entity_poly.pdbx_seq_one_letter_code
_entity_poly.pdbx_strand_id
1 'polypeptide(L)'
;MARQLFVGVRSRNIFQALGQKIKEWVIAVELEKQYTKEEIITMYLNIYDFGYYGDGIKSASNIYFSKEPIDLKVEESAMLIGMLQNSSLYDPIRRPEITKKEGT
;
A
#
# COMPACT_ATOMS: atom_id res chain seq x y z
N MET A 1 -1.35 -7.96 -0.84
CA MET A 1 -0.18 -7.73 0.03
C MET A 1 0.90 -8.81 -0.11
N ALA A 2 0.69 -10.08 0.32
CA ALA A 2 1.70 -11.15 0.23
C ALA A 2 2.33 -11.32 -1.16
N ARG A 3 1.52 -11.17 -2.23
CA ARG A 3 1.97 -11.22 -3.61
C ARG A 3 3.01 -10.15 -3.97
N GLN A 4 2.84 -8.92 -3.47
CA GLN A 4 3.74 -7.80 -3.75
C GLN A 4 5.05 -7.92 -2.97
N LEU A 5 4.99 -8.48 -1.77
CA LEU A 5 6.17 -8.69 -0.94
C LEU A 5 7.04 -9.89 -1.38
N PHE A 6 6.44 -10.98 -1.90
CA PHE A 6 7.19 -12.24 -2.00
C PHE A 6 7.09 -13.02 -3.31
N VAL A 7 6.14 -12.74 -4.22
CA VAL A 7 5.84 -13.68 -5.33
C VAL A 7 6.04 -13.10 -6.74
N GLY A 8 6.15 -11.77 -6.90
CA GLY A 8 6.52 -11.16 -8.18
C GLY A 8 5.46 -11.30 -9.29
N VAL A 9 5.88 -11.22 -10.55
CA VAL A 9 4.97 -11.23 -11.73
C VAL A 9 4.35 -12.63 -11.92
N ARG A 10 3.03 -12.66 -12.13
CA ARG A 10 2.27 -13.91 -12.34
C ARG A 10 2.76 -14.62 -13.60
N SER A 11 3.06 -15.91 -13.48
CA SER A 11 3.42 -16.71 -14.65
C SER A 11 2.23 -16.86 -15.61
N ARG A 12 2.51 -16.79 -16.92
CA ARG A 12 1.52 -17.02 -17.99
C ARG A 12 1.12 -18.49 -18.10
N ASN A 13 1.92 -19.42 -17.56
CA ASN A 13 1.63 -20.85 -17.56
C ASN A 13 0.76 -21.21 -16.34
N ILE A 14 -0.35 -21.92 -16.58
CA ILE A 14 -1.37 -22.25 -15.56
C ILE A 14 -0.79 -23.10 -14.43
N PHE A 15 0.08 -24.08 -14.73
CA PHE A 15 0.71 -24.93 -13.71
C PHE A 15 1.67 -24.13 -12.82
N GLN A 16 2.44 -23.22 -13.42
CA GLN A 16 3.31 -22.32 -12.67
C GLN A 16 2.52 -21.32 -11.83
N ALA A 17 1.38 -20.82 -12.34
CA ALA A 17 0.49 -19.93 -11.61
C ALA A 17 -0.15 -20.61 -10.39
N LEU A 18 -0.51 -21.89 -10.50
CA LEU A 18 -0.97 -22.72 -9.38
C LEU A 18 0.12 -22.87 -8.31
N GLY A 19 1.35 -23.19 -8.72
CA GLY A 19 2.50 -23.26 -7.80
C GLY A 19 2.78 -21.93 -7.10
N GLN A 20 2.71 -20.80 -7.82
CA GLN A 20 2.81 -19.46 -7.24
C GLN A 20 1.71 -19.22 -6.19
N LYS A 21 0.47 -19.64 -6.47
CA LYS A 21 -0.65 -19.44 -5.54
C LYS A 21 -0.50 -20.22 -4.23
N ILE A 22 0.01 -21.44 -4.30
CA ILE A 22 0.29 -22.25 -3.10
C ILE A 22 1.41 -21.59 -2.29
N LYS A 23 2.48 -21.10 -2.94
CA LYS A 23 3.55 -20.35 -2.25
C LYS A 23 3.03 -19.09 -1.57
N GLU A 24 2.18 -18.30 -2.24
CA GLU A 24 1.54 -17.12 -1.63
C GLU A 24 0.78 -17.49 -0.35
N TRP A 25 0.04 -18.59 -0.37
CA TRP A 25 -0.73 -19.07 0.77
C TRP A 25 0.16 -19.47 1.95
N VAL A 26 1.21 -20.26 1.69
CA VAL A 26 2.14 -20.69 2.74
C VAL A 26 2.81 -19.49 3.41
N ILE A 27 3.27 -18.52 2.61
CA ILE A 27 3.91 -17.30 3.12
C ILE A 27 2.91 -16.44 3.91
N ALA A 28 1.67 -16.33 3.45
CA ALA A 28 0.64 -15.60 4.19
C ALA A 28 0.35 -16.23 5.55
N VAL A 29 0.23 -17.56 5.62
CA VAL A 29 0.02 -18.27 6.89
C VAL A 29 1.21 -18.09 7.83
N GLU A 30 2.44 -18.15 7.32
CA GLU A 30 3.64 -17.94 8.13
C GLU A 30 3.70 -16.50 8.70
N LEU A 31 3.38 -15.50 7.88
CA LEU A 31 3.31 -14.10 8.33
C LEU A 31 2.27 -13.90 9.43
N GLU A 32 1.07 -14.47 9.28
CA GLU A 32 0.02 -14.34 10.28
C GLU A 32 0.33 -15.07 11.59
N LYS A 33 1.22 -16.08 11.56
CA LYS A 33 1.70 -16.76 12.77
C LYS A 33 2.77 -15.95 13.50
N GLN A 34 3.60 -15.22 12.77
CA GLN A 34 4.75 -14.51 13.32
C GLN A 34 4.45 -13.05 13.68
N TYR A 35 3.46 -12.43 13.03
CA TYR A 35 3.17 -11.00 13.16
C TYR A 35 1.68 -10.73 13.37
N THR A 36 1.37 -9.67 14.11
CA THR A 36 -0.02 -9.20 14.26
C THR A 36 -0.53 -8.54 12.98
N LYS A 37 -1.84 -8.35 12.87
CA LYS A 37 -2.44 -7.68 11.69
C LYS A 37 -1.95 -6.24 11.55
N GLU A 38 -1.72 -5.56 12.67
CA GLU A 38 -1.21 -4.20 12.75
C GLU A 38 0.25 -4.12 12.27
N GLU A 39 1.08 -5.10 12.62
CA GLU A 39 2.47 -5.17 12.14
C GLU A 39 2.53 -5.45 10.65
N ILE A 40 1.70 -6.38 10.17
CA ILE A 40 1.56 -6.71 8.75
C ILE A 40 1.18 -5.45 7.95
N ILE A 41 0.13 -4.74 8.34
CA ILE A 41 -0.27 -3.51 7.60
C ILE A 41 0.80 -2.41 7.70
N THR A 42 1.50 -2.30 8.83
CA THR A 42 2.60 -1.34 8.99
C THR A 42 3.76 -1.66 8.03
N MET A 43 4.15 -2.93 7.92
CA MET A 43 5.16 -3.35 6.94
C MET A 43 4.72 -3.02 5.51
N TYR A 44 3.45 -3.25 5.18
CA TYR A 44 2.91 -2.91 3.86
C TYR A 44 3.02 -1.42 3.55
N LEU A 45 2.53 -0.59 4.48
CA LEU A 45 2.51 0.86 4.33
C LEU A 45 3.91 1.45 4.25
N ASN A 46 4.91 0.81 4.87
CA ASN A 46 6.30 1.25 4.82
C ASN A 46 7.02 0.93 3.50
N ILE A 47 6.55 -0.06 2.74
CA ILE A 47 7.18 -0.43 1.45
C ILE A 47 6.37 -0.02 0.23
N TYR A 48 5.17 0.52 0.42
CA TYR A 48 4.31 0.93 -0.67
C TYR A 48 4.83 2.21 -1.34
N ASP A 49 4.78 2.25 -2.66
CA ASP A 49 5.15 3.42 -3.47
C ASP A 49 3.92 4.33 -3.65
N PHE A 50 3.93 5.45 -2.94
CA PHE A 50 2.90 6.49 -3.02
C PHE A 50 3.14 7.49 -4.17
N GLY A 51 4.12 7.23 -5.05
CA GLY A 51 4.56 8.15 -6.10
C GLY A 51 5.52 9.23 -5.59
N TYR A 52 6.18 9.94 -6.52
CA TYR A 52 7.17 11.01 -6.24
C TYR A 52 8.32 10.62 -5.30
N TYR A 53 8.84 9.40 -5.40
CA TYR A 53 9.84 8.86 -4.45
C TYR A 53 9.32 8.77 -3.01
N GLY A 54 8.00 8.81 -2.84
CA GLY A 54 7.29 8.58 -1.58
C GLY A 54 7.24 7.10 -1.23
N ASP A 55 8.40 6.49 -1.05
CA ASP A 55 8.51 5.11 -0.58
C ASP A 55 8.16 5.08 0.90
N GLY A 56 7.03 4.46 1.21
CA GLY A 56 6.52 4.32 2.55
C GLY A 56 5.69 5.49 3.07
N ILE A 57 4.86 5.19 4.06
CA ILE A 57 3.89 6.13 4.63
C ILE A 57 4.53 7.37 5.24
N LYS A 58 5.75 7.27 5.79
CA LYS A 58 6.50 8.41 6.33
C LYS A 58 6.87 9.41 5.23
N SER A 59 7.45 8.92 4.13
CA SER A 59 7.80 9.75 2.98
C SER A 59 6.55 10.39 2.37
N ALA A 60 5.48 9.61 2.21
CA ALA A 60 4.20 10.11 1.70
C ALA A 60 3.60 11.22 2.59
N SER A 61 3.60 11.04 3.92
CA SER A 61 3.11 12.04 4.88
C SER A 61 3.87 13.36 4.76
N ASN A 62 5.19 13.28 4.54
CA ASN A 62 6.03 14.46 4.34
C ASN A 62 5.81 15.12 2.98
N ILE A 63 5.75 14.35 1.89
CA ILE A 63 5.59 14.87 0.52
C ILE A 63 4.23 15.57 0.35
N TYR A 64 3.14 14.94 0.81
CA TYR A 64 1.79 15.45 0.57
C TYR A 64 1.31 16.45 1.62
N PHE A 65 1.78 16.35 2.86
CA PHE A 65 1.28 17.17 3.98
C PHE A 65 2.36 17.83 4.82
N SER A 66 3.65 17.57 4.57
CA SER A 66 4.79 18.06 5.36
C SER A 66 4.67 17.74 6.85
N LYS A 67 4.20 16.53 7.16
CA LYS A 67 3.95 16.04 8.53
C LYS A 67 4.59 14.67 8.78
N GLU A 68 4.79 14.34 10.05
CA GLU A 68 5.02 12.95 10.46
C GLU A 68 3.69 12.17 10.41
N PRO A 69 3.71 10.85 10.16
CA PRO A 69 2.50 10.03 10.08
C PRO A 69 1.57 10.15 11.30
N ILE A 70 2.14 10.36 12.49
CA ILE A 70 1.40 10.50 13.75
C ILE A 70 0.63 11.82 13.85
N ASP A 71 1.06 12.84 13.08
CA ASP A 71 0.46 14.18 13.09
C ASP A 71 -0.60 14.36 11.98
N LEU A 72 -0.87 13.31 11.21
CA LEU A 72 -1.89 13.33 10.17
C LEU A 72 -3.29 13.42 10.77
N LYS A 73 -4.12 14.25 10.16
CA LYS A 73 -5.56 14.24 10.43
C LYS A 73 -6.19 12.99 9.84
N VAL A 74 -7.41 12.68 10.29
CA VAL A 74 -8.17 11.51 9.81
C VAL A 74 -8.40 11.60 8.30
N GLU A 75 -8.69 12.79 7.79
CA GLU A 75 -8.96 13.03 6.37
C GLU A 75 -7.68 12.87 5.52
N GLU A 76 -6.55 13.35 6.04
CA GLU A 76 -5.23 13.21 5.39
C GLU A 76 -4.79 11.73 5.36
N SER A 77 -5.06 11.01 6.45
CA SER A 77 -4.83 9.56 6.55
C SER A 77 -5.73 8.80 5.57
N ALA A 78 -7.02 9.12 5.51
CA ALA A 78 -7.97 8.51 4.58
C ALA A 78 -7.54 8.71 3.12
N MET A 79 -6.97 9.87 2.80
CA MET A 79 -6.44 10.17 1.49
C MET A 79 -5.25 9.28 1.12
N LEU A 80 -4.27 9.11 2.01
CA LEU A 80 -3.14 8.20 1.78
C LEU A 80 -3.60 6.74 1.63
N ILE A 81 -4.59 6.33 2.42
CA ILE A 81 -5.19 4.99 2.27
C ILE A 81 -5.92 4.85 0.92
N GLY A 82 -6.63 5.88 0.45
CA GLY A 82 -7.25 5.89 -0.88
C GLY A 82 -6.24 5.72 -2.02
N MET A 83 -5.03 6.29 -1.86
CA MET A 83 -3.94 6.11 -2.81
C MET A 83 -3.47 4.66 -2.93
N LEU A 84 -3.63 3.82 -1.91
CA LEU A 84 -3.24 2.40 -1.99
C LEU A 84 -3.97 1.65 -3.10
N GLN A 85 -5.20 2.07 -3.43
CA GLN A 85 -5.97 1.49 -4.53
C GLN A 85 -5.35 1.82 -5.89
N ASN A 86 -4.92 3.07 -6.07
CA ASN A 86 -4.22 3.54 -7.26
C ASN A 86 -3.55 4.91 -7.02
N SER A 87 -2.25 4.89 -6.69
CA SER A 87 -1.48 6.12 -6.41
C SER A 87 -1.53 7.13 -7.55
N SER A 88 -1.55 6.68 -8.81
CA SER A 88 -1.58 7.58 -9.98
C SER A 88 -2.95 8.23 -10.23
N LEU A 89 -4.03 7.56 -9.82
CA LEU A 89 -5.40 8.06 -10.01
C LEU A 89 -5.80 9.04 -8.91
N TYR A 90 -5.41 8.74 -7.67
CA TYR A 90 -5.78 9.48 -6.46
C TYR A 90 -4.71 10.47 -5.99
N ASP A 91 -3.67 10.68 -6.79
CA ASP A 91 -2.63 11.67 -6.54
C ASP A 91 -3.22 13.09 -6.42
N PRO A 92 -3.18 13.71 -5.23
CA PRO A 92 -3.72 15.06 -4.99
C PRO A 92 -2.92 16.16 -5.68
N ILE A 93 -1.62 15.95 -5.94
CA ILE A 93 -0.71 16.93 -6.54
C ILE A 93 -1.03 16.99 -8.04
N ARG A 94 -1.26 15.83 -8.66
CA ARG A 94 -1.57 15.73 -10.09
C ARG A 94 -3.05 15.90 -10.41
N ARG A 95 -3.96 15.52 -9.50
CA ARG A 95 -5.42 15.48 -9.73
C ARG A 95 -6.22 16.00 -8.53
N PRO A 96 -6.09 17.29 -8.17
CA PRO A 96 -6.77 17.87 -7.01
C PRO A 96 -8.31 17.78 -7.10
N GLU A 97 -8.88 17.70 -8.30
CA GLU A 97 -10.33 17.56 -8.51
C GLU A 97 -10.92 16.19 -8.13
N ILE A 98 -10.14 15.11 -8.17
CA ILE A 98 -10.62 13.77 -7.80
C ILE A 98 -10.57 13.58 -6.29
N THR A 99 -9.53 14.12 -5.65
CA THR A 99 -9.28 13.95 -4.21
C THR A 99 -10.14 14.87 -3.34
N LYS A 100 -10.68 15.98 -3.88
CA LYS A 100 -11.55 16.92 -3.16
C LYS A 100 -13.03 16.50 -3.06
N LYS A 101 -13.44 15.39 -3.67
CA LYS A 101 -14.87 15.05 -3.81
C LYS A 101 -15.46 14.07 -2.77
N GLU A 102 -14.69 13.57 -1.82
CA GLU A 102 -15.21 12.66 -0.78
C GLU A 102 -15.13 13.25 0.64
N GLY A 103 -15.36 14.56 0.77
CA GLY A 103 -15.25 15.29 2.05
C GLY A 103 -16.30 16.37 2.27
N THR A 104 -17.48 16.28 1.65
CA THR A 104 -18.68 17.06 2.01
C THR A 104 -19.84 16.15 2.28
#